data_AF-A0A7J4BVE3-F1
#
_entry.id   AF-A0A7J4BVE3-F1
#
_cell.length_a   1.000
_cell.length_b   1.000
_cell.length_c   1.000
_cell.angle_alpha   90.00
_cell.angle_beta   90.00
_cell.angle_gamma   90.00
#
_symmetry.space_group_name_H-M   'P 1'
#
loop_
_entity.id
_entity.type
_entity.pdbx_description
1 polymer ?
#
loop_
_entity_poly.entity_id
_entity_poly.type
_entity_poly.pdbx_seq_one_letter_code
_entity_poly.pdbx_strand_id
1 'polypeptide(L)'
;TKNGRAKRTALSQYAKINRNGKYAIKLVDDDALVAVRTFRTGDEVVFISAKGRACRFYGDEARAQGRVSQGVKGMSFKVEGDRVAGMIVTDNPDTYILTVSRHGMGKRTKMGTANKIPDLDSEGVQKVDKFNEPKMKTDGYRRTKRGAKGVKTMLIDEEDEIVTVRHIPDLDDQLFLLAESGMMIRIRASQTKETTGRVTRGTRLMELRERDKDGKRGNKYSDKIIGVARLPAELLEDEGEEILDDVIGSEEE
;
A
#
# COMPACT_ATOMS: atom_id res chain seq x y z
N THR A 1 -4.90 -12.09 -5.91
CA THR A 1 -3.75 -12.86 -6.42
C THR A 1 -2.94 -11.96 -7.33
N LYS A 2 -1.73 -12.40 -7.72
CA LYS A 2 -0.80 -11.69 -8.61
C LYS A 2 -1.51 -11.27 -9.90
N ASN A 3 -2.36 -12.14 -10.43
CA ASN A 3 -3.10 -11.94 -11.68
C ASN A 3 -4.42 -11.15 -11.51
N GLY A 4 -4.60 -10.44 -10.40
CA GLY A 4 -5.73 -9.53 -10.23
C GLY A 4 -7.04 -10.20 -9.84
N ARG A 5 -7.02 -11.45 -9.37
CA ARG A 5 -8.22 -12.13 -8.85
C ARG A 5 -8.45 -11.83 -7.38
N ALA A 6 -9.71 -11.64 -7.00
CA ALA A 6 -10.18 -11.48 -5.63
C ALA A 6 -11.14 -12.61 -5.29
N LYS A 7 -11.07 -13.11 -4.06
CA LYS A 7 -11.97 -14.14 -3.57
C LYS A 7 -12.30 -13.87 -2.12
N ARG A 8 -13.55 -14.13 -1.75
CA ARG A 8 -14.04 -14.06 -0.39
C ARG A 8 -14.63 -15.40 0.02
N THR A 9 -14.34 -15.81 1.25
CA THR A 9 -14.87 -17.04 1.85
C THR A 9 -15.30 -16.70 3.27
N ALA A 10 -16.46 -17.18 3.71
CA ALA A 10 -16.91 -16.98 5.08
C ALA A 10 -15.92 -17.61 6.08
N LEU A 11 -15.64 -16.91 7.18
CA LEU A 11 -14.68 -17.37 8.20
C LEU A 11 -15.07 -18.73 8.80
N SER A 12 -16.37 -19.02 8.90
CA SER A 12 -16.90 -20.32 9.36
C SER A 12 -16.39 -21.52 8.55
N GLN A 13 -16.01 -21.33 7.28
CA GLN A 13 -15.40 -22.38 6.44
C GLN A 13 -14.00 -22.79 6.91
N TYR A 14 -13.38 -21.99 7.79
CA TYR A 14 -12.05 -22.17 8.34
C TYR A 14 -12.06 -22.42 9.86
N ALA A 15 -13.24 -22.60 10.49
CA ALA A 15 -13.35 -22.78 11.94
C ALA A 15 -12.60 -24.01 12.49
N LYS A 16 -12.41 -25.05 11.67
CA LYS A 16 -11.63 -26.26 12.02
C LYS A 16 -10.67 -26.60 10.89
N ILE A 17 -9.36 -26.47 11.12
CA ILE A 17 -8.30 -26.83 10.17
C ILE A 17 -7.33 -27.77 10.90
N ASN A 18 -7.01 -28.91 10.28
CA ASN A 18 -6.03 -29.85 10.81
C ASN A 18 -4.61 -29.50 10.34
N ARG A 19 -3.59 -30.22 10.83
CA ARG A 19 -2.18 -30.00 10.44
C ARG A 19 -1.92 -30.15 8.94
N ASN A 20 -2.75 -30.92 8.22
CA ASN A 20 -2.64 -31.13 6.77
C ASN A 20 -3.23 -29.96 5.95
N GLY A 21 -3.89 -29.01 6.61
CA GLY A 21 -4.43 -27.82 5.98
C GLY A 21 -5.70 -28.07 5.16
N LYS A 22 -6.15 -27.00 4.50
CA LYS A 22 -7.35 -26.96 3.67
C LYS A 22 -7.11 -26.06 2.49
N TYR A 23 -7.43 -26.51 1.27
CA TYR A 23 -7.43 -25.63 0.10
C TYR A 23 -8.38 -24.44 0.35
N ALA A 24 -7.88 -23.23 0.13
CA ALA A 24 -8.58 -21.95 0.36
C ALA A 24 -8.88 -21.20 -0.95
N ILE A 25 -8.12 -21.48 -2.01
CA ILE A 25 -8.28 -20.90 -3.34
C ILE A 25 -7.70 -21.87 -4.38
N LYS A 26 -8.31 -21.91 -5.58
CA LYS A 26 -7.71 -22.55 -6.74
C LYS A 26 -6.86 -21.52 -7.48
N LEU A 27 -5.55 -21.71 -7.50
CA LEU A 27 -4.62 -20.93 -8.32
C LEU A 27 -4.44 -21.61 -9.67
N VAL A 28 -4.14 -20.81 -10.69
CA VAL A 28 -3.67 -21.29 -12.00
C VAL A 28 -2.16 -21.12 -12.05
N ASP A 29 -1.51 -21.71 -13.04
CA ASP A 29 -0.07 -21.60 -13.24
C ASP A 29 0.38 -20.13 -13.35
N ASP A 30 1.54 -19.83 -12.76
CA ASP A 30 2.12 -18.48 -12.60
C ASP A 30 1.26 -17.45 -11.85
N ASP A 31 0.16 -17.86 -11.20
CA ASP A 31 -0.55 -17.02 -10.22
C ASP A 31 -0.07 -17.31 -8.79
N ALA A 32 -0.09 -16.27 -7.96
CA ALA A 32 0.33 -16.36 -6.57
C ALA A 32 -0.61 -15.57 -5.65
N LEU A 33 -0.74 -16.00 -4.41
CA LEU A 33 -1.43 -15.21 -3.39
C LEU A 33 -0.58 -13.99 -3.05
N VAL A 34 -1.17 -12.79 -3.12
CA VAL A 34 -0.48 -11.52 -2.81
C VAL A 34 -0.82 -11.04 -1.41
N ALA A 35 -2.08 -11.14 -1.01
CA ALA A 35 -2.56 -10.66 0.27
C ALA A 35 -3.83 -11.39 0.69
N VAL A 36 -3.99 -11.53 2.01
CA VAL A 36 -5.21 -11.96 2.68
C VAL A 36 -5.58 -10.87 3.67
N ARG A 37 -6.86 -10.50 3.71
CA ARG A 37 -7.40 -9.52 4.66
C ARG A 37 -8.75 -10.01 5.17
N THR A 38 -9.07 -9.61 6.39
CA THR A 38 -10.44 -9.68 6.89
C THR A 38 -11.31 -8.71 6.09
N PHE A 39 -12.61 -9.00 6.04
CA PHE A 39 -13.59 -8.19 5.32
C PHE A 39 -14.90 -8.21 6.09
N ARG A 40 -15.54 -7.05 6.16
CA ARG A 40 -16.90 -6.82 6.66
C ARG A 40 -17.73 -6.17 5.55
N THR A 41 -19.04 -6.42 5.56
CA THR A 41 -19.94 -5.74 4.61
C THR A 41 -19.81 -4.23 4.75
N GLY A 42 -19.70 -3.52 3.62
CA GLY A 42 -19.40 -2.09 3.58
C GLY A 42 -17.93 -1.76 3.30
N ASP A 43 -17.00 -2.70 3.53
CA ASP A 43 -15.60 -2.48 3.20
C ASP A 43 -15.39 -2.29 1.69
N GLU A 44 -14.45 -1.42 1.37
CA GLU A 44 -13.94 -1.29 0.00
C GLU A 44 -12.61 -2.02 -0.16
N VAL A 45 -12.37 -2.51 -1.38
CA VAL A 45 -11.12 -3.16 -1.76
C VAL A 45 -10.34 -2.22 -2.65
N VAL A 46 -9.07 -1.98 -2.33
CA VAL A 46 -8.12 -1.27 -3.18
C VAL A 46 -7.03 -2.23 -3.62
N PHE A 47 -7.04 -2.59 -4.90
CA PHE A 47 -5.90 -3.23 -5.53
C PHE A 47 -4.93 -2.19 -6.06
N ILE A 48 -3.63 -2.43 -5.86
CA ILE A 48 -2.56 -1.61 -6.41
C ILE A 48 -1.62 -2.51 -7.21
N SER A 49 -1.35 -2.11 -8.45
CA SER A 49 -0.43 -2.82 -9.34
C SER A 49 1.01 -2.36 -9.18
N ALA A 50 1.94 -3.22 -9.55
CA ALA A 50 3.38 -2.98 -9.54
C ALA A 50 3.75 -1.73 -10.37
N LYS A 51 3.01 -1.45 -11.46
CA LYS A 51 3.18 -0.25 -12.29
C LYS A 51 2.34 0.96 -11.86
N GLY A 52 1.95 1.02 -10.58
CA GLY A 52 1.43 2.23 -9.96
C GLY A 52 -0.01 2.59 -10.33
N ARG A 53 -0.84 1.61 -10.67
CA ARG A 53 -2.27 1.79 -10.94
C ARG A 53 -3.11 1.21 -9.81
N ALA A 54 -4.24 1.84 -9.51
CA ALA A 54 -5.14 1.39 -8.45
C ALA A 54 -6.56 1.13 -8.97
N CYS A 55 -7.17 0.05 -8.48
CA CYS A 55 -8.57 -0.30 -8.71
C CYS A 55 -9.27 -0.37 -7.35
N ARG A 56 -10.13 0.60 -7.06
CA ARG A 56 -10.98 0.64 -5.86
C ARG A 56 -12.41 0.25 -6.22
N PHE A 57 -13.02 -0.67 -5.49
CA PHE A 57 -14.39 -1.12 -5.71
C PHE A 57 -15.00 -1.62 -4.40
N TYR A 58 -16.32 -1.76 -4.35
CA TYR A 58 -17.00 -2.28 -3.15
C TYR A 58 -16.68 -3.76 -2.98
N GLY A 59 -16.23 -4.18 -1.80
CA GLY A 59 -15.80 -5.56 -1.63
C GLY A 59 -16.94 -6.58 -1.72
N ASP A 60 -18.18 -6.15 -1.53
CA ASP A 60 -19.39 -6.96 -1.79
C ASP A 60 -19.53 -7.38 -3.26
N GLU A 61 -18.92 -6.65 -4.21
CA GLU A 61 -18.84 -7.07 -5.62
C GLU A 61 -17.97 -8.33 -5.80
N ALA A 62 -17.08 -8.63 -4.86
CA ALA A 62 -16.37 -9.90 -4.75
C ALA A 62 -17.22 -10.89 -3.93
N ARG A 63 -18.17 -11.53 -4.64
CA ARG A 63 -19.13 -12.49 -4.07
C ARG A 63 -18.42 -13.55 -3.23
N ALA A 64 -19.04 -13.89 -2.09
CA ALA A 64 -18.61 -15.03 -1.29
C ALA A 64 -18.75 -16.32 -2.11
N GLN A 65 -17.72 -17.16 -2.08
CA GLN A 65 -17.69 -18.43 -2.81
C GLN A 65 -17.13 -19.53 -1.91
N GLY A 66 -17.34 -20.78 -2.30
CA GLY A 66 -16.72 -21.92 -1.64
C GLY A 66 -15.20 -21.90 -1.71
N ARG A 67 -14.56 -22.68 -0.83
CA ARG A 67 -13.09 -22.72 -0.67
C ARG A 67 -12.29 -23.13 -1.91
N VAL A 68 -12.88 -23.81 -2.88
CA VAL A 68 -12.16 -24.30 -4.08
C VAL A 68 -12.60 -23.61 -5.37
N SER A 69 -12.89 -22.31 -5.31
CA SER A 69 -13.03 -21.44 -6.49
C SER A 69 -11.77 -20.60 -6.76
N GLN A 70 -11.64 -20.09 -7.99
CA GLN A 70 -10.62 -19.12 -8.39
C GLN A 70 -10.96 -17.67 -8.00
N GLY A 71 -12.17 -17.40 -7.49
CA GLY A 71 -12.64 -16.03 -7.26
C GLY A 71 -13.07 -15.29 -8.54
N VAL A 72 -13.22 -13.97 -8.42
CA VAL A 72 -13.62 -13.05 -9.49
C VAL A 72 -12.47 -12.14 -9.88
N LYS A 73 -12.49 -11.57 -11.09
CA LYS A 73 -11.49 -10.57 -11.51
C LYS A 73 -11.70 -9.27 -10.75
N GLY A 74 -10.77 -8.83 -9.92
CA GLY A 74 -10.87 -7.53 -9.24
C GLY A 74 -10.07 -6.42 -9.93
N MET A 75 -8.99 -6.75 -10.65
CA MET A 75 -8.23 -5.81 -11.47
C MET A 75 -7.83 -6.43 -12.81
N SER A 76 -7.79 -5.61 -13.86
CA SER A 76 -7.10 -5.90 -15.12
C SER A 76 -5.84 -5.03 -15.23
N PHE A 77 -4.92 -5.41 -16.11
CA PHE A 77 -3.69 -4.65 -16.31
C PHE A 77 -3.74 -3.87 -17.62
N LYS A 78 -3.18 -2.65 -17.59
CA LYS A 78 -2.99 -1.83 -18.80
C LYS A 78 -1.62 -2.10 -19.44
N VAL A 79 -0.62 -2.37 -18.62
CA VAL A 79 0.77 -2.59 -19.01
C VAL A 79 1.02 -4.09 -19.01
N GLU A 80 1.73 -4.58 -20.02
CA GLU A 80 2.14 -5.97 -20.11
C GLU A 80 3.13 -6.32 -18.98
N GLY A 81 3.04 -7.54 -18.45
CA GLY A 81 3.85 -7.97 -17.30
C GLY A 81 3.51 -7.31 -15.96
N ASP A 82 2.52 -6.40 -15.90
CA ASP A 82 2.06 -5.81 -14.65
C ASP A 82 1.29 -6.84 -13.81
N ARG A 83 1.31 -6.64 -12.50
CA ARG A 83 0.75 -7.57 -11.51
C ARG A 83 0.26 -6.81 -10.30
N VAL A 84 -0.60 -7.43 -9.49
CA VAL A 84 -0.97 -6.85 -8.19
C VAL A 84 0.24 -6.87 -7.26
N ALA A 85 0.64 -5.69 -6.78
CA ALA A 85 1.67 -5.53 -5.75
C ALA A 85 1.09 -5.55 -4.34
N GLY A 86 -0.19 -5.20 -4.18
CA GLY A 86 -0.86 -5.30 -2.89
C GLY A 86 -2.37 -5.05 -2.93
N MET A 87 -2.99 -5.34 -1.79
CA MET A 87 -4.42 -5.18 -1.56
C MET A 87 -4.67 -4.60 -0.17
N ILE A 88 -5.48 -3.54 -0.11
CA ILE A 88 -6.04 -3.00 1.12
C ILE A 88 -7.54 -3.25 1.15
N VAL A 89 -8.07 -3.50 2.35
CA VAL A 89 -9.51 -3.63 2.62
C VAL A 89 -9.80 -2.73 3.81
N THR A 90 -10.66 -1.73 3.63
CA THR A 90 -11.06 -0.77 4.68
C THR A 90 -12.28 0.01 4.21
N ASP A 91 -13.13 0.40 5.16
CA ASP A 91 -14.20 1.39 4.99
C ASP A 91 -13.77 2.79 5.49
N ASN A 92 -12.81 2.86 6.40
CA ASN A 92 -12.36 4.11 7.00
C ASN A 92 -11.65 5.05 5.98
N PRO A 93 -12.27 6.20 5.63
CA PRO A 93 -11.73 7.15 4.65
C PRO A 93 -10.54 7.95 5.18
N ASP A 94 -10.34 8.00 6.50
CA ASP A 94 -9.29 8.79 7.14
C ASP A 94 -7.93 8.08 7.21
N THR A 95 -7.90 6.80 6.88
CA THR A 95 -6.67 6.03 6.78
C THR A 95 -5.89 6.34 5.50
N TYR A 96 -4.64 5.91 5.48
CA TYR A 96 -3.73 6.09 4.36
C TYR A 96 -3.26 4.78 3.77
N ILE A 97 -2.91 4.81 2.49
CA ILE A 97 -2.20 3.73 1.81
C ILE A 97 -0.81 4.24 1.42
N LEU A 98 0.20 3.57 1.93
CA LEU A 98 1.60 3.78 1.55
C LEU A 98 1.98 2.78 0.46
N THR A 99 2.47 3.28 -0.67
CA THR A 99 3.09 2.48 -1.72
C THR A 99 4.59 2.77 -1.76
N VAL A 100 5.41 1.73 -1.73
CA VAL A 100 6.87 1.86 -1.81
C VAL A 100 7.42 1.05 -2.99
N SER A 101 8.30 1.69 -3.76
CA SER A 101 8.96 1.09 -4.92
C SER A 101 10.28 0.42 -4.56
N ARG A 102 10.72 -0.47 -5.45
CA ARG A 102 11.97 -1.21 -5.37
C ARG A 102 13.16 -0.28 -5.18
N HIS A 103 13.15 0.87 -5.83
CA HIS A 103 14.22 1.88 -5.78
C HIS A 103 14.07 2.92 -4.65
N GLY A 104 13.26 2.63 -3.64
CA GLY A 104 13.20 3.45 -2.42
C GLY A 104 12.30 4.67 -2.52
N MET A 105 11.43 4.76 -3.53
CA MET A 105 10.44 5.83 -3.62
C MET A 105 9.17 5.44 -2.87
N GLY A 106 8.63 6.33 -2.04
CA GLY A 106 7.41 6.13 -1.27
C GLY A 106 6.39 7.22 -1.52
N LYS A 107 5.12 6.82 -1.59
CA LYS A 107 3.99 7.74 -1.71
C LYS A 107 2.88 7.32 -0.74
N ARG A 108 2.49 8.24 0.14
CA ARG A 108 1.30 8.09 0.98
C ARG A 108 0.11 8.78 0.32
N THR A 109 -1.01 8.10 0.24
CA THR A 109 -2.26 8.63 -0.33
C THR A 109 -3.41 8.30 0.60
N LYS A 110 -4.24 9.30 0.94
CA LYS A 110 -5.44 9.09 1.77
C LYS A 110 -6.41 8.14 1.06
N MET A 111 -7.06 7.25 1.82
CA MET A 111 -8.13 6.39 1.30
C MET A 111 -9.24 7.27 0.73
N GLY A 112 -9.73 8.21 1.53
CA GLY A 112 -10.72 9.21 1.16
C GLY A 112 -12.08 8.61 0.83
N THR A 113 -13.07 9.47 0.60
CA THR A 113 -14.46 9.09 0.32
C THR A 113 -14.69 8.62 -1.13
N ALA A 114 -13.72 8.80 -2.02
CA ALA A 114 -13.85 8.69 -3.49
C ALA A 114 -14.81 9.69 -4.15
N ASN A 115 -15.45 10.57 -3.38
CA ASN A 115 -16.38 11.57 -3.89
C ASN A 115 -15.64 12.67 -4.68
N LYS A 116 -16.39 13.41 -5.48
CA LYS A 116 -15.91 14.64 -6.10
C LYS A 116 -16.00 15.77 -5.10
N ILE A 117 -14.87 16.40 -4.83
CA ILE A 117 -14.74 17.55 -3.93
C ILE A 117 -14.07 18.72 -4.66
N PRO A 118 -14.29 19.98 -4.24
CA PRO A 118 -13.58 21.13 -4.79
C PRO A 118 -12.05 20.96 -4.79
N ASP A 119 -11.38 21.28 -5.91
CA ASP A 119 -9.91 21.32 -5.98
C ASP A 119 -9.43 22.68 -5.47
N LEU A 120 -9.22 22.78 -4.15
CA LEU A 120 -8.73 24.00 -3.51
C LEU A 120 -7.21 24.18 -3.70
N ASP A 121 -6.74 25.42 -3.78
CA ASP A 121 -5.32 25.80 -3.69
C ASP A 121 -4.83 25.91 -2.23
N SER A 122 -3.63 26.47 -2.03
CA SER A 122 -3.03 26.64 -0.70
C SER A 122 -3.74 27.65 0.19
N GLU A 123 -4.53 28.55 -0.40
CA GLU A 123 -5.28 29.58 0.33
C GLU A 123 -6.74 29.16 0.58
N GLY A 124 -7.11 27.94 0.13
CA GLY A 124 -8.46 27.42 0.27
C GLY A 124 -9.41 27.88 -0.84
N VAL A 125 -8.90 28.56 -1.87
CA VAL A 125 -9.71 29.03 -3.00
C VAL A 125 -9.88 27.91 -4.03
N GLN A 126 -11.09 27.76 -4.57
CA GLN A 126 -11.36 26.73 -5.56
C GLN A 126 -10.68 27.07 -6.90
N LYS A 127 -9.84 26.15 -7.38
CA LYS A 127 -9.22 26.27 -8.70
C LYS A 127 -10.27 26.19 -9.79
N VAL A 128 -10.06 26.92 -10.86
CA VAL A 128 -10.83 26.82 -12.10
C VAL A 128 -10.04 26.09 -13.17
N ASP A 129 -10.73 25.56 -14.17
CA ASP A 129 -10.12 24.98 -15.35
C ASP A 129 -9.85 26.04 -16.44
N LYS A 130 -9.46 25.58 -17.65
CA LYS A 130 -9.14 26.47 -18.78
C LYS A 130 -10.35 27.24 -19.32
N PHE A 131 -11.56 26.82 -18.97
CA PHE A 131 -12.83 27.43 -19.37
C PHE A 131 -13.45 28.24 -18.23
N ASN A 132 -12.67 28.49 -17.16
CA ASN A 132 -13.12 29.20 -15.97
C ASN A 132 -14.22 28.45 -15.18
N GLU A 133 -14.33 27.13 -15.35
CA GLU A 133 -15.28 26.30 -14.60
C GLU A 133 -14.66 25.80 -13.28
N PRO A 134 -15.43 25.69 -12.18
CA PRO A 134 -14.93 25.20 -10.90
C PRO A 134 -14.39 23.77 -11.00
N LYS A 135 -13.11 23.61 -10.68
CA LYS A 135 -12.43 22.33 -10.80
C LYS A 135 -12.74 21.44 -9.60
N MET A 136 -13.06 20.19 -9.90
CA MET A 136 -13.32 19.14 -8.92
C MET A 136 -12.22 18.09 -8.95
N LYS A 137 -11.74 17.66 -7.78
CA LYS A 137 -10.84 16.51 -7.62
C LYS A 137 -11.57 15.35 -6.97
N THR A 138 -11.00 14.16 -7.09
CA THR A 138 -11.47 13.02 -6.32
C THR A 138 -10.80 13.03 -4.95
N ASP A 139 -11.59 12.82 -3.91
CA ASP A 139 -11.09 12.65 -2.55
C ASP A 139 -10.46 11.25 -2.38
N GLY A 140 -9.14 11.22 -2.16
CA GLY A 140 -8.36 10.00 -2.02
C GLY A 140 -8.34 9.10 -3.27
N TYR A 141 -8.46 7.79 -3.07
CA TYR A 141 -8.45 6.81 -4.16
C TYR A 141 -9.77 6.82 -4.93
N ARG A 142 -9.68 7.00 -6.25
CA ARG A 142 -10.85 6.97 -7.14
C ARG A 142 -11.48 5.58 -7.21
N ARG A 143 -12.79 5.52 -6.96
CA ARG A 143 -13.60 4.33 -7.21
C ARG A 143 -13.71 4.03 -8.72
N THR A 144 -13.62 2.75 -9.03
CA THR A 144 -13.66 2.17 -10.37
C THR A 144 -14.62 0.98 -10.37
N LYS A 145 -14.99 0.47 -11.55
CA LYS A 145 -15.68 -0.83 -11.63
C LYS A 145 -14.71 -1.96 -11.27
N ARG A 146 -15.19 -3.00 -10.60
CA ARG A 146 -14.43 -4.23 -10.39
C ARG A 146 -13.90 -4.76 -11.73
N GLY A 147 -12.62 -5.15 -11.77
CA GLY A 147 -11.97 -5.69 -12.97
C GLY A 147 -11.50 -4.63 -13.96
N ALA A 148 -11.61 -3.34 -13.65
CA ALA A 148 -11.06 -2.27 -14.47
C ALA A 148 -9.53 -2.32 -14.53
N LYS A 149 -8.95 -1.57 -15.48
CA LYS A 149 -7.49 -1.39 -15.62
C LYS A 149 -6.86 -0.49 -14.53
N GLY A 150 -7.67 -0.04 -13.57
CA GLY A 150 -7.30 0.95 -12.56
C GLY A 150 -6.99 2.35 -13.11
N VAL A 151 -6.74 3.29 -12.21
CA VAL A 151 -6.32 4.67 -12.48
C VAL A 151 -4.90 4.85 -11.97
N LYS A 152 -4.06 5.64 -12.65
CA LYS A 152 -2.67 5.85 -12.22
C LYS A 152 -2.69 6.58 -10.87
N THR A 153 -2.04 6.01 -9.86
CA THR A 153 -1.93 6.58 -8.50
C THR A 153 -0.50 7.03 -8.21
N MET A 154 0.49 6.24 -8.65
CA MET A 154 1.91 6.55 -8.52
C MET A 154 2.56 6.56 -9.91
N LEU A 155 3.46 7.52 -10.15
CA LEU A 155 4.37 7.45 -11.28
C LEU A 155 5.49 6.47 -10.91
N ILE A 156 5.73 5.51 -11.79
CA ILE A 156 6.77 4.49 -11.65
C ILE A 156 7.58 4.54 -12.94
N ASP A 157 8.91 4.58 -12.78
CA ASP A 157 9.87 4.55 -13.88
C ASP A 157 9.93 3.12 -14.47
N GLU A 158 10.40 2.96 -15.71
CA GLU A 158 10.30 1.66 -16.43
C GLU A 158 11.00 0.51 -15.70
N GLU A 159 12.20 0.79 -15.18
CA GLU A 159 13.03 -0.14 -14.41
C GLU A 159 12.60 -0.28 -12.95
N ASP A 160 11.59 0.46 -12.49
CA ASP A 160 11.11 0.40 -11.11
C ASP A 160 9.74 -0.29 -11.04
N GLU A 161 9.36 -0.68 -9.83
CA GLU A 161 8.06 -1.25 -9.54
C GLU A 161 7.71 -1.11 -8.06
N ILE A 162 6.42 -1.06 -7.76
CA ILE A 162 5.93 -1.13 -6.39
C ILE A 162 6.16 -2.55 -5.86
N VAL A 163 6.93 -2.64 -4.78
CA VAL A 163 7.24 -3.89 -4.08
C VAL A 163 6.39 -4.07 -2.82
N THR A 164 5.86 -2.98 -2.25
CA THR A 164 5.01 -3.07 -1.07
C THR A 164 3.88 -2.05 -1.06
N VAL A 165 2.79 -2.45 -0.42
CA VAL A 165 1.60 -1.64 -0.17
C VAL A 165 1.18 -1.86 1.27
N ARG A 166 1.13 -0.79 2.07
CA ARG A 166 0.79 -0.83 3.48
C ARG A 166 -0.39 0.07 3.81
N HIS A 167 -1.28 -0.45 4.64
CA HIS A 167 -2.36 0.32 5.27
C HIS A 167 -1.78 1.01 6.50
N ILE A 168 -1.97 2.31 6.57
CA ILE A 168 -1.44 3.20 7.60
C ILE A 168 -2.65 3.91 8.22
N PRO A 169 -3.27 3.34 9.26
CA PRO A 169 -4.38 3.96 9.96
C PRO A 169 -3.92 5.13 10.85
N ASP A 170 -2.67 5.12 11.32
CA ASP A 170 -2.10 6.14 12.18
C ASP A 170 -0.79 6.68 11.57
N LEU A 171 -0.58 8.00 11.64
CA LEU A 171 0.65 8.63 11.15
C LEU A 171 1.83 8.51 12.12
N ASP A 172 1.58 8.16 13.38
CA ASP A 172 2.62 7.85 14.36
C ASP A 172 3.10 6.40 14.29
N ASP A 173 2.41 5.56 13.50
CA ASP A 173 2.89 4.23 13.14
C ASP A 173 4.33 4.28 12.64
N GLN A 174 5.11 3.27 12.98
CA GLN A 174 6.48 3.16 12.51
C GLN A 174 6.63 2.15 11.39
N LEU A 175 7.58 2.44 10.51
CA LEU A 175 7.86 1.69 9.30
C LEU A 175 9.31 1.25 9.31
N PHE A 176 9.50 -0.06 9.17
CA PHE A 176 10.81 -0.67 9.02
C PHE A 176 10.99 -1.03 7.55
N LEU A 177 11.85 -0.32 6.83
CA LEU A 177 12.14 -0.57 5.42
C LEU A 177 13.38 -1.47 5.34
N LEU A 178 13.23 -2.64 4.72
CA LEU A 178 14.29 -3.64 4.58
C LEU A 178 14.76 -3.72 3.12
N ALA A 179 16.07 -3.58 2.93
CA ALA A 179 16.73 -3.75 1.65
C ALA A 179 17.28 -5.18 1.46
N GLU A 180 17.63 -5.55 0.23
CA GLU A 180 18.12 -6.89 -0.09
C GLU A 180 19.48 -7.18 0.58
N SER A 181 20.30 -6.16 0.79
CA SER A 181 21.56 -6.27 1.55
C SER A 181 21.38 -6.64 3.03
N GLY A 182 20.15 -6.60 3.54
CA GLY A 182 19.86 -6.71 4.97
C GLY A 182 19.87 -5.37 5.71
N MET A 183 20.22 -4.27 5.05
CA MET A 183 20.14 -2.93 5.64
C MET A 183 18.67 -2.56 5.92
N MET A 184 18.43 -2.04 7.13
CA MET A 184 17.11 -1.62 7.57
C MET A 184 17.14 -0.18 8.07
N ILE A 185 16.11 0.60 7.72
CA ILE A 185 15.86 1.91 8.33
C ILE A 185 14.47 1.93 8.99
N ARG A 186 14.36 2.68 10.09
CA ARG A 186 13.12 2.96 10.81
C ARG A 186 12.70 4.40 10.53
N ILE A 187 11.47 4.62 10.08
CA ILE A 187 10.88 5.96 9.93
C ILE A 187 9.47 5.97 10.52
N ARG A 188 9.00 7.12 11.00
CA ARG A 188 7.58 7.34 11.29
C ARG A 188 6.81 7.46 9.98
N ALA A 189 5.56 6.99 9.97
CA ALA A 189 4.70 7.08 8.82
C ALA A 189 4.50 8.54 8.41
N SER A 190 4.39 9.47 9.36
CA SER A 190 4.30 10.92 9.17
C SER A 190 5.42 11.52 8.31
N GLN A 191 6.63 10.96 8.36
CA GLN A 191 7.78 11.40 7.56
C GLN A 191 7.64 11.06 6.07
N THR A 192 6.71 10.19 5.69
CA THR A 192 6.40 9.92 4.28
C THR A 192 5.54 11.05 3.70
N LYS A 193 5.77 11.43 2.43
CA LYS A 193 5.01 12.52 1.81
C LYS A 193 3.61 12.06 1.40
N GLU A 194 2.60 12.72 1.95
CA GLU A 194 1.25 12.67 1.40
C GLU A 194 1.23 13.42 0.07
N THR A 195 0.71 12.80 -0.99
CA THR A 195 0.44 13.52 -2.24
C THR A 195 -0.96 13.18 -2.75
N THR A 196 -1.92 13.98 -2.29
CA THR A 196 -3.33 13.87 -2.66
C THR A 196 -3.60 14.54 -4.01
N GLY A 197 -4.44 13.91 -4.83
CA GLY A 197 -4.95 14.46 -6.09
C GLY A 197 -3.92 14.61 -7.24
N ARG A 198 -2.66 14.21 -7.04
CA ARG A 198 -1.61 14.28 -8.07
C ARG A 198 -0.95 12.92 -8.26
N VAL A 199 -0.76 12.54 -9.52
CA VAL A 199 0.04 11.38 -9.89
C VAL A 199 1.50 11.81 -9.87
N THR A 200 2.25 11.34 -8.86
CA THR A 200 3.65 11.70 -8.62
C THR A 200 4.46 10.44 -8.30
N ARG A 201 5.79 10.53 -8.33
CA ARG A 201 6.68 9.46 -7.85
C ARG A 201 6.75 9.37 -6.31
N GLY A 202 6.13 10.31 -5.59
CA GLY A 202 6.32 10.43 -4.14
C GLY A 202 7.68 11.02 -3.78
N THR A 203 8.21 10.63 -2.63
CA THR A 203 9.52 11.04 -2.11
C THR A 203 10.42 9.84 -1.89
N ARG A 204 11.73 10.07 -1.85
CA ARG A 204 12.67 9.00 -1.51
C ARG A 204 12.62 8.73 -0.01
N LEU A 205 12.41 7.47 0.34
CA LEU A 205 12.43 6.99 1.72
C LEU A 205 13.80 6.42 2.08
N MET A 206 14.49 5.78 1.13
CA MET A 206 15.80 5.16 1.33
C MET A 206 16.71 5.47 0.15
N GLU A 207 17.97 5.82 0.42
CA GLU A 207 18.98 5.97 -0.62
C GLU A 207 19.59 4.61 -0.94
N LEU A 208 19.52 4.23 -2.22
CA LEU A 208 19.92 2.89 -2.71
C LEU A 208 20.82 2.99 -3.95
N ARG A 209 21.20 4.21 -4.34
CA ARG A 209 22.11 4.45 -5.45
C ARG A 209 23.55 4.40 -4.98
N GLU A 210 24.41 3.93 -5.88
CA GLU A 210 25.86 4.02 -5.72
C GLU A 210 26.27 5.50 -5.59
N ARG A 211 27.33 5.74 -4.82
CA ARG A 211 28.02 7.03 -4.81
C ARG A 211 29.29 6.92 -5.64
N ASP A 212 29.60 7.96 -6.39
CA ASP A 212 30.89 8.05 -7.08
C ASP A 212 32.03 8.35 -6.08
N LYS A 213 33.26 8.39 -6.60
CA LYS A 213 34.46 8.65 -5.80
C LYS A 213 34.45 10.03 -5.10
N ASP A 214 33.66 10.97 -5.62
CA ASP A 214 33.47 12.32 -5.06
C ASP A 214 32.25 12.38 -4.12
N GLY A 215 31.61 11.25 -3.84
CA GLY A 215 30.43 11.15 -2.98
C GLY A 215 29.12 11.60 -3.62
N LYS A 216 29.11 11.96 -4.92
CA LYS A 216 27.90 12.34 -5.66
C LYS A 216 27.10 11.10 -6.02
N ARG A 217 25.79 11.29 -6.18
CA ARG A 217 24.86 10.21 -6.52
C ARG A 217 25.11 9.72 -7.95
N GLY A 218 25.44 8.44 -8.08
CA GLY A 218 25.45 7.74 -9.36
C GLY A 218 24.04 7.48 -9.89
N ASN A 219 23.98 6.98 -11.12
CA ASN A 219 22.72 6.57 -11.76
C ASN A 219 22.36 5.11 -11.50
N LYS A 220 23.30 4.31 -11.00
CA LYS A 220 23.14 2.88 -10.75
C LYS A 220 22.65 2.63 -9.32
N TYR A 221 21.74 1.68 -9.17
CA TYR A 221 21.28 1.21 -7.86
C TYR A 221 22.18 0.06 -7.39
N SER A 222 22.71 0.17 -6.16
CA SER A 222 23.49 -0.88 -5.50
C SER A 222 22.61 -1.84 -4.71
N ASP A 223 21.37 -1.45 -4.41
CA ASP A 223 20.47 -2.19 -3.54
C ASP A 223 19.01 -1.90 -3.91
N LYS A 224 18.07 -2.63 -3.31
CA LYS A 224 16.62 -2.49 -3.53
C LYS A 224 15.84 -2.84 -2.28
N ILE A 225 14.70 -2.19 -2.09
CA ILE A 225 13.73 -2.56 -1.06
C ILE A 225 13.10 -3.91 -1.41
N ILE A 226 13.06 -4.80 -0.43
CA ILE A 226 12.37 -6.09 -0.51
C ILE A 226 11.11 -6.15 0.35
N GLY A 227 11.02 -5.29 1.37
CA GLY A 227 9.88 -5.27 2.27
C GLY A 227 9.80 -4.02 3.13
N VAL A 228 8.60 -3.76 3.63
CA VAL A 228 8.37 -2.75 4.66
C VAL A 228 7.49 -3.37 5.71
N ALA A 229 7.86 -3.38 6.99
CA ALA A 229 6.99 -3.78 8.08
C ALA A 229 6.36 -2.55 8.75
N ARG A 230 5.17 -2.70 9.31
CA ARG A 230 4.46 -1.67 10.09
C ARG A 230 4.43 -2.12 11.55
N LEU A 231 4.82 -1.22 12.44
CA LEU A 231 4.62 -1.33 13.88
C LEU A 231 3.57 -0.28 14.29
N PRO A 232 2.39 -0.71 14.76
CA PRO A 232 1.35 0.20 15.25
C PRO A 232 1.85 1.12 16.35
N ALA A 233 1.43 2.38 16.34
CA ALA A 233 1.79 3.35 17.38
C ALA A 233 1.38 2.89 18.79
N GLU A 234 0.20 2.27 18.92
CA GLU A 234 -0.34 1.72 20.19
C GLU A 234 0.56 0.68 20.86
N LEU A 235 1.47 0.03 20.13
CA LEU A 235 2.41 -0.95 20.69
C LEU A 235 3.74 -0.32 21.14
N LEU A 236 3.95 0.97 20.88
CA LEU A 236 5.15 1.69 21.30
C LEU A 236 5.01 2.27 22.70
N GLU A 237 3.77 2.46 23.16
CA GLU A 237 3.47 3.03 24.48
C GLU A 237 3.91 2.10 25.63
N ASP A 238 4.03 0.80 25.38
CA ASP A 238 4.54 -0.19 26.36
C ASP A 238 6.08 -0.21 26.49
N GLU A 239 6.85 0.39 25.57
CA GLU A 239 8.33 0.41 25.65
C GLU A 239 8.86 1.54 26.59
N GLY A 240 7.97 2.34 27.17
CA GLY A 240 8.32 3.56 27.92
C GLY A 240 8.60 3.39 29.42
N GLU A 241 8.32 2.24 30.03
CA GLU A 241 8.54 2.01 31.46
C GLU A 241 9.61 0.95 31.78
N GLU A 242 9.86 -0.06 30.93
CA GLU A 242 10.81 -1.14 31.28
C GLU A 242 12.27 -0.90 30.90
N ILE A 243 12.59 0.05 30.01
CA ILE A 243 13.97 0.24 29.52
C ILE A 243 14.78 1.21 30.40
N LEU A 244 14.13 1.94 31.32
CA LEU A 244 14.82 2.88 32.21
C LEU A 244 15.44 2.21 33.45
N ASP A 245 14.93 1.05 33.89
CA ASP A 245 15.46 0.38 35.09
C ASP A 245 16.69 -0.50 34.78
N ASP A 246 16.79 -1.10 33.59
CA ASP A 246 17.93 -1.95 33.21
C ASP A 246 19.20 -1.17 32.82
N VAL A 247 19.10 0.14 32.59
CA VAL A 247 20.27 1.00 32.29
C VAL A 247 20.78 1.74 33.53
N ILE A 248 19.97 1.88 34.58
CA ILE A 248 20.35 2.56 35.83
C ILE A 248 20.75 1.53 36.91
N GLY A 249 20.33 0.27 36.81
CA GLY A 249 20.63 -0.77 37.80
C GLY A 249 21.98 -1.50 37.68
N SER A 250 22.86 -1.14 36.73
CA SER A 250 24.17 -1.80 36.55
C SER A 250 25.39 -0.90 36.77
N GLU A 251 25.19 0.31 37.29
CA GLU A 251 26.28 1.18 37.75
C GLU A 251 26.07 1.56 39.22
N GLU A 252 25.95 0.58 40.12
CA GLU A 252 26.33 0.74 41.53
C GLU A 252 26.49 -0.65 42.20
N GLU A 253 27.69 -0.86 42.76
CA GLU A 253 28.25 -2.00 43.53
C GLU A 253 28.88 -3.19 42.78
#